data_AF-A0A9E4GP44-F1
#
_entry.id   AF-A0A9E4GP44-F1
#
_cell.length_a   1.000
_cell.length_b   1.000
_cell.length_c   1.000
_cell.angle_alpha   90.00
_cell.angle_beta   90.00
_cell.angle_gamma   90.00
#
_symmetry.space_group_name_H-M   'P 1'
#
loop_
_entity.id
_entity.type
_entity.pdbx_description
1 polymer ?
#
loop_
_entity_poly.entity_id
_entity_poly.type
_entity_poly.pdbx_seq_one_letter_code
_entity_poly.pdbx_strand_id
1 'polypeptide(L)'
;MTRFLVGLFLIVAGATALLEGNGSLTSLLLLGLGIKLLADHRSRREDQKAAGSAASRNRPSRRASRRRGRRQTQGHADLAVRNAGHNPATMALRVDDLGVFALCHERDTLVHRVQPVRDDVDYIQPWVALRLPRAATGTIGFEIRDMDDRLHFRHDRSLQLDAGENLVSPAARMPVHDALLTEGDWQLCVYADGRLLAAHSFFWVEAEADEEESRPRVHLQEDGEMNDDLRQAFEASSRQEEVSLDELLEFQGRRT
;
A
#
# COMPACT_ATOMS: atom_id res chain seq x y z
N MET A 1 -28.83 12.29 5.12
CA MET A 1 -29.34 13.61 5.56
C MET A 1 -30.60 14.03 4.81
N THR A 2 -30.66 13.80 3.50
CA THR A 2 -31.77 14.19 2.60
C THR A 2 -33.15 13.66 3.00
N ARG A 3 -33.28 12.41 3.44
CA ARG A 3 -34.59 11.81 3.81
C ARG A 3 -35.22 12.38 5.08
N PHE A 4 -34.41 12.82 6.04
CA PHE A 4 -34.89 13.43 7.29
C PHE A 4 -35.49 14.82 7.03
N LEU A 5 -34.80 15.63 6.22
CA LEU A 5 -35.29 16.96 5.82
C LEU A 5 -36.61 16.88 5.05
N VAL A 6 -36.73 15.90 4.15
CA VAL A 6 -37.98 15.65 3.42
C VAL A 6 -39.11 15.24 4.36
N GLY A 7 -38.86 14.34 5.31
CA GLY A 7 -39.87 13.92 6.30
C GLY A 7 -40.35 15.08 7.18
N LEU A 8 -39.44 15.94 7.64
CA LEU A 8 -39.77 17.12 8.44
C LEU A 8 -40.60 18.13 7.65
N PHE A 9 -40.23 18.39 6.40
CA PHE A 9 -40.95 19.32 5.51
C PHE A 9 -42.40 18.87 5.30
N LEU A 10 -42.64 17.57 5.08
CA LEU A 10 -43.99 17.03 4.87
C LEU A 10 -44.89 17.16 6.11
N ILE A 11 -44.32 17.03 7.32
CA ILE A 11 -45.07 17.22 8.57
C ILE A 11 -45.48 18.68 8.72
N VAL A 12 -44.56 19.62 8.48
CA VAL A 12 -44.83 21.06 8.58
C VAL A 12 -45.90 21.46 7.58
N ALA A 13 -45.77 21.06 6.31
CA ALA A 13 -46.75 21.36 5.25
C ALA A 13 -48.14 20.75 5.54
N GLY A 14 -48.20 19.52 6.02
CA GLY A 14 -49.46 18.88 6.41
C GLY A 14 -50.13 19.56 7.60
N ALA A 15 -49.36 20.00 8.59
CA ALA A 15 -49.87 20.69 9.77
C ALA A 15 -50.37 22.12 9.45
N THR A 16 -49.69 22.85 8.56
CA THR A 16 -50.14 24.19 8.14
C THR A 16 -51.46 24.11 7.39
N ALA A 17 -51.60 23.14 6.47
CA ALA A 17 -52.85 22.95 5.72
C ALA A 17 -54.06 22.55 6.60
N LEU A 18 -53.82 21.89 7.75
CA LEU A 18 -54.87 21.57 8.72
C LEU A 18 -55.33 22.80 9.53
N LEU A 19 -54.42 23.74 9.80
CA LEU A 19 -54.71 24.95 10.57
C LEU A 19 -55.49 26.00 9.76
N GLU A 20 -55.33 26.01 8.44
CA GLU A 20 -56.06 26.91 7.53
C GLU A 20 -57.51 26.46 7.23
N GLY A 21 -58.01 25.43 7.92
CA GLY A 21 -59.40 24.96 7.82
C GLY A 21 -59.72 24.11 6.59
N ASN A 22 -58.79 23.97 5.64
CA ASN A 22 -58.88 23.08 4.48
C ASN A 22 -58.33 21.68 4.81
N GLY A 23 -58.89 21.06 5.85
CA GLY A 23 -58.58 19.71 6.29
C GLY A 23 -59.03 18.64 5.28
N SER A 24 -58.39 18.61 4.12
CA SER A 24 -58.61 17.60 3.10
C SER A 24 -57.85 16.32 3.44
N LEU A 25 -58.33 15.20 2.90
CA LEU A 25 -57.80 13.85 3.15
C LEU A 25 -56.31 13.74 2.77
N THR A 26 -55.85 14.58 1.84
CA THR A 26 -54.44 14.69 1.43
C THR A 26 -53.55 15.26 2.54
N SER A 27 -54.00 16.23 3.32
CA SER A 27 -53.22 16.80 4.44
C SER A 27 -52.94 15.76 5.53
N LEU A 28 -53.92 14.90 5.82
CA LEU A 28 -53.76 13.79 6.76
C LEU A 28 -52.80 12.71 6.23
N LEU A 29 -52.85 12.42 4.93
CA LEU A 29 -51.91 11.48 4.29
C LEU A 29 -50.47 12.00 4.31
N LEU A 30 -50.25 13.29 4.08
CA LEU A 30 -48.92 13.90 4.14
C LEU A 30 -48.35 13.86 5.56
N LEU A 31 -49.19 14.17 6.57
CA LEU A 31 -48.79 14.08 7.97
C LEU A 31 -48.43 12.64 8.36
N GLY A 32 -49.26 11.67 7.99
CA GLY A 32 -49.02 10.25 8.25
C GLY A 32 -47.75 9.73 7.56
N LEU A 33 -47.51 10.11 6.30
CA LEU A 33 -46.31 9.74 5.56
C LEU A 33 -45.04 10.36 6.18
N GLY A 34 -45.12 11.63 6.59
CA GLY A 34 -44.04 12.32 7.28
C GLY A 34 -43.66 11.64 8.61
N ILE A 35 -44.66 11.28 9.43
CA ILE A 35 -44.46 10.55 10.69
C ILE A 35 -43.82 9.18 10.44
N LYS A 36 -44.30 8.42 9.44
CA LYS A 36 -43.75 7.11 9.08
C LYS A 36 -42.28 7.22 8.66
N LEU A 37 -41.92 8.20 7.84
CA LEU A 37 -40.54 8.42 7.40
C LEU A 37 -39.62 8.81 8.56
N LEU A 38 -40.13 9.58 9.53
CA LEU A 38 -39.37 9.95 10.73
C LEU A 38 -39.15 8.75 11.66
N ALA A 39 -40.17 7.87 11.80
CA ALA A 39 -40.08 6.65 12.58
C ALA A 39 -39.07 5.64 11.96
N ASP A 40 -39.09 5.46 10.64
CA ASP A 40 -38.13 4.59 9.93
C ASP A 40 -36.69 5.12 10.00
N HIS A 41 -36.52 6.45 10.06
CA HIS A 41 -35.19 7.04 10.28
C HIS A 41 -34.68 6.81 11.72
N ARG A 42 -35.58 6.73 12.71
CA ARG A 42 -35.22 6.47 14.11
C ARG A 42 -34.83 5.01 14.33
N SER A 43 -35.61 4.05 13.80
CA SER A 43 -35.31 2.61 13.90
C SER A 43 -33.95 2.28 13.29
N ARG A 44 -33.62 2.82 12.11
CA ARG A 44 -32.31 2.61 11.46
C ARG A 44 -31.12 3.15 12.26
N ARG A 45 -31.31 4.20 13.08
CA ARG A 45 -30.28 4.72 13.99
C ARG A 45 -30.10 3.84 15.22
N GLU A 46 -31.18 3.24 15.72
CA GLU A 46 -31.13 2.27 16.82
C GLU A 46 -30.51 0.95 16.34
N ASP A 47 -30.82 0.49 15.13
CA ASP A 47 -30.20 -0.67 14.49
C ASP A 47 -28.70 -0.44 14.19
N GLN A 48 -28.29 0.76 13.77
CA GLN A 48 -26.86 1.08 13.62
C GLN A 48 -26.11 1.13 14.96
N LYS A 49 -26.75 1.57 16.04
CA LYS A 49 -26.15 1.54 17.40
C LYS A 49 -26.10 0.13 17.98
N ALA A 50 -27.11 -0.71 17.73
CA ALA A 50 -27.15 -2.10 18.14
C ALA A 50 -26.19 -2.99 17.34
N ALA A 51 -26.12 -2.80 16.01
CA ALA A 51 -25.18 -3.47 15.12
C ALA A 51 -23.71 -3.08 15.42
N GLY A 52 -23.46 -1.83 15.84
CA GLY A 52 -22.13 -1.38 16.28
C GLY A 52 -21.67 -2.02 17.61
N SER A 53 -22.59 -2.41 18.48
CA SER A 53 -22.27 -3.03 19.79
C SER A 53 -22.14 -4.56 19.70
N ALA A 54 -22.90 -5.21 18.82
CA ALA A 54 -22.83 -6.67 18.61
C ALA A 54 -21.66 -7.10 17.69
N ALA A 55 -21.27 -6.28 16.70
CA ALA A 55 -20.16 -6.59 15.79
C ALA A 55 -18.75 -6.42 16.41
N SER A 56 -18.66 -5.96 17.66
CA SER A 56 -17.39 -5.71 18.35
C SER A 56 -16.81 -6.94 19.07
N ARG A 57 -17.60 -8.00 19.27
CA ARG A 57 -17.19 -9.12 20.15
C ARG A 57 -16.42 -10.25 19.47
N ASN A 58 -16.23 -10.23 18.14
CA ASN A 58 -15.49 -11.29 17.44
C ASN A 58 -14.60 -10.84 16.26
N ARG A 59 -14.28 -9.55 16.15
CA ARG A 59 -13.21 -9.12 15.24
C ARG A 59 -11.87 -9.42 15.92
N PRO A 60 -11.01 -10.32 15.38
CA PRO A 60 -9.63 -10.39 15.83
C PRO A 60 -9.07 -8.97 15.76
N SER A 61 -8.59 -8.46 16.89
CA SER A 61 -8.23 -7.05 17.00
C SER A 61 -7.27 -6.67 15.86
N ARG A 62 -7.54 -5.58 15.13
CA ARG A 62 -6.63 -4.99 14.13
C ARG A 62 -5.19 -4.82 14.67
N ARG A 63 -5.04 -4.78 15.99
CA ARG A 63 -3.76 -4.72 16.70
C ARG A 63 -3.03 -6.06 16.73
N ALA A 64 -3.74 -7.19 16.80
CA ALA A 64 -3.17 -8.53 16.72
C ALA A 64 -2.74 -8.89 15.30
N SER A 65 -3.52 -8.52 14.27
CA SER A 65 -3.12 -8.69 12.86
C SER A 65 -1.90 -7.83 12.52
N ARG A 66 -1.89 -6.54 12.92
CA ARG A 66 -0.71 -5.67 12.77
C ARG A 66 0.54 -6.20 13.50
N ARG A 67 0.41 -6.75 14.71
CA ARG A 67 1.54 -7.36 15.44
C ARG A 67 2.06 -8.63 14.78
N ARG A 68 1.20 -9.41 14.14
CA ARG A 68 1.59 -10.65 13.45
C ARG A 68 2.33 -10.34 12.14
N GLY A 69 1.78 -9.44 11.32
CA GLY A 69 2.45 -8.94 10.11
C GLY A 69 3.83 -8.34 10.43
N ARG A 70 3.92 -7.46 11.44
CA ARG A 70 5.22 -6.85 11.82
C ARG A 70 6.26 -7.82 12.38
N ARG A 71 5.84 -8.98 12.92
CA ARG A 71 6.75 -10.03 13.38
C ARG A 71 7.25 -10.90 12.23
N GLN A 72 6.43 -11.11 11.20
CA GLN A 72 6.80 -11.87 10.01
C GLN A 72 7.70 -11.03 9.08
N THR A 73 7.41 -9.74 8.88
CA THR A 73 8.27 -8.83 8.09
C THR A 73 9.66 -8.63 8.73
N GLN A 74 9.74 -8.64 10.07
CA GLN A 74 11.03 -8.63 10.75
C GLN A 74 11.83 -9.92 10.48
N GLY A 75 11.15 -11.05 10.26
CA GLY A 75 11.77 -12.36 10.12
C GLY A 75 12.56 -12.54 8.82
N HIS A 76 12.01 -12.12 7.67
CA HIS A 76 12.71 -12.21 6.39
C HIS A 76 13.80 -11.14 6.26
N ALA A 77 13.58 -9.93 6.80
CA ALA A 77 14.60 -8.89 6.85
C ALA A 77 15.83 -9.33 7.65
N ASP A 78 15.61 -9.90 8.84
CA ASP A 78 16.68 -10.45 9.66
C ASP A 78 17.41 -11.61 8.95
N LEU A 79 16.70 -12.42 8.16
CA LEU A 79 17.30 -13.49 7.35
C LEU A 79 18.19 -12.90 6.25
N ALA A 80 17.72 -11.89 5.53
CA ALA A 80 18.50 -11.24 4.48
C ALA A 80 19.79 -10.60 5.02
N VAL A 81 19.73 -9.99 6.20
CA VAL A 81 20.90 -9.44 6.89
C VAL A 81 21.89 -10.55 7.29
N ARG A 82 21.39 -11.70 7.77
CA ARG A 82 22.24 -12.87 8.07
C ARG A 82 22.89 -13.45 6.82
N ASN A 83 22.18 -13.49 5.70
CA ASN A 83 22.73 -13.94 4.41
C ASN A 83 23.86 -13.03 3.93
N ALA A 84 23.82 -11.74 4.27
CA ALA A 84 24.93 -10.80 4.06
C ALA A 84 26.10 -10.95 5.06
N GLY A 85 26.03 -11.92 5.98
CA GLY A 85 27.09 -12.20 6.97
C GLY A 85 27.05 -11.32 8.22
N HIS A 86 25.96 -10.57 8.46
CA HIS A 86 25.83 -9.69 9.62
C HIS A 86 24.92 -10.27 10.71
N ASN A 87 25.04 -9.73 11.92
CA ASN A 87 24.12 -10.00 13.02
C ASN A 87 23.12 -8.83 13.19
N PRO A 88 21.82 -9.03 12.87
CA PRO A 88 20.81 -7.96 12.91
C PRO A 88 20.67 -7.26 14.27
N ALA A 89 20.98 -7.97 15.37
CA ALA A 89 20.87 -7.42 16.72
C ALA A 89 21.99 -6.44 17.08
N THR A 90 23.09 -6.44 16.33
CA THR A 90 24.30 -5.65 16.65
C THR A 90 24.52 -4.47 15.70
N MET A 91 23.74 -4.38 14.63
CA MET A 91 23.91 -3.34 13.61
C MET A 91 23.33 -2.00 14.09
N ALA A 92 24.11 -0.94 13.92
CA ALA A 92 23.64 0.42 14.19
C ALA A 92 22.59 0.86 13.15
N LEU A 93 22.78 0.48 11.88
CA LEU A 93 21.80 0.63 10.81
C LEU A 93 21.01 -0.67 10.72
N ARG A 94 19.75 -0.68 11.17
CA ARG A 94 18.91 -1.88 11.13
C ARG A 94 18.11 -1.93 9.85
N VAL A 95 18.01 -3.10 9.24
CA VAL A 95 17.06 -3.37 8.15
C VAL A 95 15.79 -3.94 8.80
N ASP A 96 14.70 -3.18 8.75
CA ASP A 96 13.43 -3.58 9.36
C ASP A 96 12.53 -4.33 8.38
N ASP A 97 12.65 -4.05 7.09
CA ASP A 97 11.90 -4.69 5.99
C ASP A 97 12.65 -4.44 4.66
N LEU A 98 12.42 -5.28 3.65
CA LEU A 98 12.90 -5.12 2.27
C LEU A 98 12.14 -6.04 1.32
N GLY A 99 12.20 -5.73 0.03
CA GLY A 99 11.60 -6.54 -1.02
C GLY A 99 11.62 -5.83 -2.37
N VAL A 100 10.71 -6.25 -3.25
CA VAL A 100 10.51 -5.64 -4.56
C VAL A 100 9.06 -5.20 -4.74
N PHE A 101 8.87 -4.10 -5.46
CA PHE A 101 7.60 -3.72 -6.04
C PHE A 101 7.50 -4.37 -7.42
N ALA A 102 6.39 -5.01 -7.70
CA ALA A 102 6.04 -5.50 -9.03
C ALA A 102 5.04 -4.54 -9.66
N LEU A 103 5.36 -4.05 -10.86
CA LEU A 103 4.57 -3.08 -11.58
C LEU A 103 4.07 -3.70 -12.89
N CYS A 104 2.76 -3.63 -13.09
CA CYS A 104 2.11 -3.95 -14.37
C CYS A 104 1.36 -2.70 -14.87
N HIS A 105 1.31 -2.48 -16.17
CA HIS A 105 0.69 -1.29 -16.78
C HIS A 105 -0.80 -1.14 -16.46
N GLU A 106 -1.48 -2.27 -16.23
CA GLU A 106 -2.94 -2.33 -16.04
C GLU A 106 -3.38 -2.78 -14.64
N ARG A 107 -2.44 -3.04 -13.72
CA ARG A 107 -2.73 -3.51 -12.35
C ARG A 107 -2.08 -2.62 -11.31
N ASP A 108 -2.63 -2.64 -10.09
CA ASP A 108 -2.03 -1.95 -8.95
C ASP A 108 -0.63 -2.50 -8.66
N THR A 109 0.28 -1.63 -8.20
CA THR A 109 1.62 -2.03 -7.75
C THR A 109 1.53 -3.00 -6.58
N LEU A 110 2.12 -4.19 -6.74
CA LEU A 110 2.16 -5.23 -5.72
C LEU A 110 3.49 -5.19 -4.97
N VAL A 111 3.44 -5.45 -3.66
CA VAL A 111 4.64 -5.53 -2.81
C VAL A 111 4.95 -7.01 -2.58
N HIS A 112 6.17 -7.42 -2.93
CA HIS A 112 6.69 -8.77 -2.72
C HIS A 112 7.86 -8.73 -1.72
N ARG A 113 7.69 -9.43 -0.59
CA ARG A 113 8.71 -9.63 0.45
C ARG A 113 9.13 -11.08 0.57
N VAL A 114 8.18 -11.99 0.41
CA VAL A 114 8.38 -13.44 0.56
C VAL A 114 7.62 -14.22 -0.50
N GLN A 115 6.54 -13.66 -1.04
CA GLN A 115 5.79 -14.28 -2.11
C GLN A 115 6.54 -14.16 -3.44
N PRO A 116 6.41 -15.17 -4.31
CA PRO A 116 7.01 -15.13 -5.64
C PRO A 116 6.49 -13.94 -6.44
N VAL A 117 7.35 -13.43 -7.32
CA VAL A 117 7.00 -12.40 -8.30
C VAL A 117 6.44 -13.10 -9.53
N ARG A 118 5.35 -12.59 -10.11
CA ARG A 118 4.87 -13.12 -11.38
C ARG A 118 5.81 -12.72 -12.52
N ASP A 119 5.95 -13.58 -13.52
CA ASP A 119 6.77 -13.30 -14.70
C ASP A 119 6.10 -12.37 -15.72
N ASP A 120 4.79 -12.13 -15.61
CA ASP A 120 4.00 -11.20 -16.45
C ASP A 120 4.05 -9.73 -15.99
N VAL A 121 4.98 -9.38 -15.11
CA VAL A 121 5.17 -7.99 -14.66
C VAL A 121 5.99 -7.22 -15.68
N ASP A 122 5.75 -5.91 -15.84
CA ASP A 122 6.54 -5.09 -16.78
C ASP A 122 7.86 -4.64 -16.15
N TYR A 123 7.82 -4.34 -14.85
CA TYR A 123 8.97 -3.85 -14.11
C TYR A 123 9.00 -4.36 -12.68
N ILE A 124 10.21 -4.50 -12.15
CA ILE A 124 10.42 -4.59 -10.70
C ILE A 124 11.24 -3.40 -10.19
N GLN A 125 10.92 -2.95 -8.99
CA GLN A 125 11.62 -1.84 -8.32
C GLN A 125 11.97 -2.24 -6.88
N PRO A 126 13.25 -2.32 -6.51
CA PRO A 126 13.63 -2.77 -5.17
C PRO A 126 13.34 -1.70 -4.12
N TRP A 127 13.15 -2.10 -2.86
CA TRP A 127 12.98 -1.18 -1.75
C TRP A 127 13.52 -1.76 -0.44
N VAL A 128 13.83 -0.88 0.51
CA VAL A 128 14.31 -1.24 1.85
C VAL A 128 13.80 -0.25 2.90
N ALA A 129 13.33 -0.77 4.04
CA ALA A 129 13.04 0.00 5.24
C ALA A 129 14.23 -0.07 6.21
N LEU A 130 14.89 1.06 6.42
CA LEU A 130 16.05 1.22 7.28
C LEU A 130 15.68 1.94 8.57
N ARG A 131 16.23 1.52 9.71
CA ARG A 131 16.10 2.22 10.98
C ARG A 131 17.45 2.69 11.49
N LEU A 132 17.54 4.00 11.75
CA LEU A 132 18.74 4.65 12.26
C LEU A 132 18.50 5.22 13.66
N PRO A 133 19.50 5.15 14.58
CA PRO A 133 19.40 5.78 15.90
C PRO A 133 19.58 7.31 15.85
N ARG A 134 20.17 7.83 14.78
CA ARG A 134 20.41 9.25 14.54
C ARG A 134 20.43 9.53 13.04
N ALA A 135 20.13 10.77 12.65
CA ALA A 135 20.23 11.18 11.25
C ALA A 135 21.67 11.02 10.74
N ALA A 136 21.80 10.66 9.47
CA ALA A 136 23.09 10.42 8.82
C ALA A 136 22.97 10.66 7.32
N THR A 137 24.08 11.00 6.67
CA THR A 137 24.18 11.04 5.21
C THR A 137 25.01 9.85 4.76
N GLY A 138 24.55 9.12 3.75
CA GLY A 138 25.24 7.95 3.22
C GLY A 138 24.73 7.59 1.83
N THR A 139 25.37 6.59 1.21
CA THR A 139 24.96 6.05 -0.07
C THR A 139 24.29 4.70 0.12
N ILE A 140 23.08 4.55 -0.41
CA ILE A 140 22.36 3.27 -0.44
C ILE A 140 22.42 2.74 -1.87
N GLY A 141 22.88 1.49 -2.01
CA GLY A 141 22.99 0.79 -3.27
C GLY A 141 22.02 -0.39 -3.33
N PHE A 142 21.50 -0.66 -4.53
CA PHE A 142 20.66 -1.81 -4.83
C PHE A 142 21.27 -2.57 -5.99
N GLU A 143 21.35 -3.89 -5.86
CA GLU A 143 21.67 -4.80 -6.97
C GLU A 143 20.63 -5.91 -7.05
N ILE A 144 20.27 -6.32 -8.27
CA ILE A 144 19.47 -7.53 -8.51
C ILE A 144 20.29 -8.46 -9.38
N ARG A 145 20.40 -9.71 -8.92
CA ARG A 145 21.21 -10.78 -9.52
C ARG A 145 20.35 -12.01 -9.72
N ASP A 146 20.59 -12.75 -10.80
CA ASP A 146 19.93 -14.03 -11.04
C ASP A 146 20.63 -15.18 -10.29
N MET A 147 20.13 -16.41 -10.52
CA MET A 147 20.66 -17.63 -9.91
C MET A 147 22.13 -17.94 -10.29
N ASP A 148 22.62 -17.38 -11.40
CA ASP A 148 24.00 -17.54 -11.87
C ASP A 148 24.91 -16.36 -11.41
N ASP A 149 24.44 -15.55 -10.46
CA ASP A 149 25.10 -14.34 -9.95
C ASP A 149 25.32 -13.25 -11.03
N ARG A 150 24.58 -13.31 -12.15
CA ARG A 150 24.65 -12.29 -13.19
C ARG A 150 23.87 -11.06 -12.75
N LEU A 151 24.51 -9.89 -12.85
CA LEU A 151 23.91 -8.61 -12.51
C LEU A 151 22.93 -8.13 -13.59
N HIS A 152 21.66 -7.94 -13.20
CA HIS A 152 20.60 -7.42 -14.07
C HIS A 152 20.19 -5.99 -13.75
N PHE A 153 20.35 -5.57 -12.49
CA PHE A 153 20.04 -4.21 -12.05
C PHE A 153 21.09 -3.72 -11.07
N ARG A 154 21.48 -2.45 -11.20
CA ARG A 154 22.27 -1.75 -10.19
C ARG A 154 21.88 -0.28 -10.12
N HIS A 155 21.68 0.22 -8.92
CA HIS A 155 21.45 1.64 -8.69
C HIS A 155 22.02 2.09 -7.34
N ASP A 156 22.84 3.13 -7.36
CA ASP A 156 23.45 3.72 -6.17
C ASP A 156 22.94 5.15 -5.98
N ARG A 157 22.57 5.51 -4.74
CA ARG A 157 22.00 6.82 -4.45
C ARG A 157 22.46 7.38 -3.12
N SER A 158 22.99 8.60 -3.13
CA SER A 158 23.32 9.34 -1.91
C SER A 158 22.07 10.01 -1.33
N LEU A 159 21.84 9.82 -0.03
CA LEU A 159 20.63 10.23 0.68
C LEU A 159 21.00 10.83 2.04
N GLN A 160 20.20 11.81 2.46
CA GLN A 160 20.14 12.22 3.86
C GLN A 160 19.03 11.38 4.53
N LEU A 161 19.43 10.57 5.50
CA LEU A 161 18.56 9.69 6.26
C LEU A 161 18.25 10.33 7.61
N ASP A 162 16.99 10.29 8.01
CA ASP A 162 16.53 10.79 9.29
C ASP A 162 16.77 9.78 10.42
N ALA A 163 16.71 10.26 11.66
CA ALA A 163 16.63 9.36 12.81
C ALA A 163 15.28 8.63 12.79
N GLY A 164 15.27 7.33 13.09
CA GLY A 164 14.08 6.50 12.99
C GLY A 164 14.00 5.75 11.68
N GLU A 165 12.78 5.56 11.18
CA GLU A 165 12.48 4.71 10.02
C GLU A 165 12.59 5.51 8.72
N ASN A 166 13.30 4.94 7.75
CA ASN A 166 13.57 5.52 6.44
C ASN A 166 13.23 4.47 5.40
N LEU A 167 12.24 4.76 4.56
CA LEU A 167 11.90 3.89 3.46
C LEU A 167 12.60 4.39 2.20
N VAL A 168 13.41 3.53 1.59
CA VAL A 168 14.28 3.87 0.48
C VAL A 168 13.95 2.98 -0.71
N SER A 169 13.79 3.60 -1.87
CA SER A 169 13.58 2.95 -3.16
C SER A 169 14.30 3.78 -4.23
N PRO A 170 15.02 3.17 -5.19
CA PRO A 170 15.55 3.90 -6.33
C PRO A 170 14.40 4.30 -7.25
N ALA A 171 14.57 5.37 -8.02
CA ALA A 171 13.59 5.76 -9.04
C ALA A 171 13.68 4.84 -10.28
N ALA A 172 14.90 4.41 -10.62
CA ALA A 172 15.14 3.42 -11.66
C ALA A 172 14.45 2.07 -11.37
N ARG A 173 13.92 1.47 -12.43
CA ARG A 173 13.21 0.17 -12.40
C ARG A 173 13.92 -0.82 -13.32
N MET A 174 13.92 -2.09 -12.94
CA MET A 174 14.41 -3.17 -13.80
C MET A 174 13.27 -3.60 -14.73
N PRO A 175 13.43 -3.51 -16.05
CA PRO A 175 12.46 -4.05 -16.98
C PRO A 175 12.44 -5.58 -16.89
N VAL A 176 11.25 -6.16 -16.94
CA VAL A 176 11.02 -7.59 -17.06
C VAL A 176 10.45 -7.83 -18.45
N HIS A 177 11.01 -8.79 -19.16
CA HIS A 177 10.67 -9.10 -20.55
C HIS A 177 10.83 -10.61 -20.80
N ASP A 178 10.16 -11.15 -21.80
CA ASP A 178 10.11 -12.60 -22.07
C ASP A 178 11.48 -13.29 -22.24
N ALA A 179 12.52 -12.54 -22.62
CA ALA A 179 13.89 -13.07 -22.74
C ALA A 179 14.65 -13.16 -21.40
N LEU A 180 14.04 -12.72 -20.29
CA LEU A 180 14.63 -12.77 -18.96
C LEU A 180 14.46 -14.19 -18.42
N LEU A 181 15.55 -14.84 -18.03
CA LEU A 181 15.49 -16.18 -17.43
C LEU A 181 14.95 -16.08 -16.00
N THR A 182 13.65 -16.33 -15.82
CA THR A 182 12.97 -16.25 -14.52
C THR A 182 13.11 -17.53 -13.68
N GLU A 183 14.02 -18.42 -14.06
CA GLU A 183 14.30 -19.65 -13.29
C GLU A 183 15.13 -19.37 -12.03
N GLY A 184 14.95 -20.24 -11.03
CA GLY A 184 15.77 -20.28 -9.82
C GLY A 184 15.56 -19.13 -8.84
N ASP A 185 16.45 -19.08 -7.84
CA ASP A 185 16.45 -18.04 -6.81
C ASP A 185 17.24 -16.82 -7.29
N TRP A 186 16.56 -15.70 -7.36
CA TRP A 186 17.14 -14.39 -7.60
C TRP A 186 17.52 -13.73 -6.28
N GLN A 187 18.45 -12.78 -6.32
CA GLN A 187 18.91 -12.05 -5.15
C GLN A 187 18.77 -10.54 -5.33
N LEU A 188 18.12 -9.90 -4.36
CA LEU A 188 18.18 -8.48 -4.08
C LEU A 188 19.26 -8.20 -3.04
N CYS A 189 20.32 -7.51 -3.43
CA CYS A 189 21.39 -7.07 -2.54
C CYS A 189 21.24 -5.58 -2.24
N VAL A 190 21.27 -5.21 -0.97
CA VAL A 190 21.24 -3.83 -0.50
C VAL A 190 22.59 -3.48 0.10
N TYR A 191 23.17 -2.36 -0.31
CA TYR A 191 24.47 -1.86 0.15
C TYR A 191 24.30 -0.54 0.89
N ALA A 192 25.14 -0.31 1.90
CA ALA A 192 25.32 0.99 2.55
C ALA A 192 26.80 1.38 2.50
N ASP A 193 27.12 2.50 1.86
CA ASP A 193 28.48 3.00 1.62
C ASP A 193 29.41 1.91 1.05
N GLY A 194 28.91 1.17 0.06
CA GLY A 194 29.65 0.10 -0.62
C GLY A 194 29.78 -1.21 0.18
N ARG A 195 29.22 -1.29 1.40
CA ARG A 195 29.20 -2.53 2.20
C ARG A 195 27.86 -3.22 2.03
N LEU A 196 27.87 -4.51 1.69
CA LEU A 196 26.65 -5.31 1.63
C LEU A 196 25.98 -5.30 3.01
N LEU A 197 24.71 -4.90 3.05
CA LEU A 197 23.90 -4.76 4.26
C LEU A 197 22.94 -5.93 4.42
N ALA A 198 22.30 -6.35 3.32
CA ALA A 198 21.35 -7.46 3.27
C ALA A 198 21.36 -8.11 1.88
N ALA A 199 21.16 -9.43 1.84
CA ALA A 199 21.01 -10.24 0.64
C ALA A 199 19.70 -11.04 0.73
N HIS A 200 18.69 -10.60 0.01
CA HIS A 200 17.33 -11.13 0.06
C HIS A 200 17.04 -11.97 -1.18
N SER A 201 16.69 -13.24 -0.97
CA SER A 201 16.29 -14.14 -2.05
C SER A 201 14.81 -13.99 -2.38
N PHE A 202 14.50 -13.93 -3.67
CA PHE A 202 13.14 -14.02 -4.20
C PHE A 202 13.15 -14.89 -5.46
N PHE A 203 11.99 -15.33 -5.92
CA PHE A 203 11.87 -16.19 -7.11
C PHE A 203 10.62 -15.84 -7.89
N TRP A 204 10.56 -16.34 -9.12
CA TRP A 204 9.46 -16.07 -10.03
C TRP A 204 8.45 -17.22 -10.08
N VAL A 205 7.23 -16.92 -10.53
CA VAL A 205 6.21 -17.92 -10.84
C VAL A 205 5.52 -17.54 -12.15
N GLU A 206 5.19 -18.55 -12.96
CA GLU A 206 4.43 -18.35 -14.20
C GLU A 206 3.05 -17.76 -13.90
N ALA A 207 2.66 -16.76 -14.68
CA ALA A 207 1.30 -16.24 -14.72
C ALA A 207 0.36 -17.29 -15.35
N GLU A 208 -0.16 -18.24 -14.55
CA GLU A 208 -1.17 -19.20 -15.03
C GLU A 208 -2.36 -18.48 -15.71
N ALA A 209 -2.77 -18.98 -16.88
CA ALA A 209 -3.74 -18.37 -17.78
C ALA A 209 -5.22 -18.42 -17.32
N ASP A 210 -5.52 -18.86 -16.08
CA ASP A 210 -6.89 -19.03 -15.60
C ASP A 210 -7.25 -18.03 -14.49
N GLU A 211 -7.70 -16.85 -14.91
CA GLU A 211 -8.10 -15.73 -14.05
C GLU A 211 -9.41 -15.94 -13.24
N GLU A 212 -10.07 -17.11 -13.30
CA GLU A 212 -11.38 -17.31 -12.65
C GLU A 212 -11.44 -18.26 -11.44
N GLU A 213 -10.54 -19.24 -11.28
CA GLU A 213 -10.71 -20.26 -10.20
C GLU A 213 -9.73 -20.11 -9.03
N SER A 214 -8.59 -19.45 -9.26
CA SER A 214 -7.61 -19.17 -8.22
C SER A 214 -7.71 -17.75 -7.68
N ARG A 215 -8.85 -17.41 -7.05
CA ARG A 215 -8.81 -16.37 -5.99
C ARG A 215 -8.18 -17.02 -4.77
N PRO A 216 -6.91 -16.74 -4.42
CA PRO A 216 -6.34 -17.35 -3.24
C PRO A 216 -6.87 -16.54 -2.06
N ARG A 217 -8.06 -16.88 -1.56
CA ARG A 217 -8.71 -16.29 -0.36
C ARG A 217 -7.91 -16.54 0.94
N VAL A 218 -6.66 -16.99 0.84
CA VAL A 218 -5.72 -17.25 1.93
C VAL A 218 -4.47 -16.36 1.84
N HIS A 219 -4.19 -15.68 0.71
CA HIS A 219 -2.89 -15.04 0.45
C HIS A 219 -2.86 -13.50 0.62
N LEU A 220 -3.96 -12.89 1.05
CA LEU A 220 -4.17 -11.44 1.15
C LEU A 220 -3.61 -10.77 2.43
N GLN A 221 -2.73 -11.43 3.19
CA GLN A 221 -2.26 -10.90 4.49
C GLN A 221 -0.75 -10.74 4.64
N GLU A 222 0.05 -11.31 3.73
CA GLU A 222 1.51 -11.38 3.89
C GLU A 222 2.24 -10.49 2.88
N ASP A 223 1.79 -10.47 1.63
CA ASP A 223 2.23 -9.58 0.56
C ASP A 223 1.00 -9.14 -0.26
N GLY A 224 1.08 -7.97 -0.91
CA GLY A 224 0.02 -7.51 -1.83
C GLY A 224 -0.86 -6.33 -1.40
N GLU A 225 -0.75 -5.79 -0.19
CA GLU A 225 -1.25 -4.43 0.09
C GLU A 225 -0.10 -3.49 0.45
N MET A 226 0.11 -2.50 -0.42
CA MET A 226 1.02 -1.40 -0.16
C MET A 226 0.45 -0.56 0.99
N ASN A 227 1.05 -0.67 2.18
CA ASN A 227 0.74 0.20 3.31
C ASN A 227 1.00 1.67 2.93
N ASP A 228 0.33 2.61 3.58
CA ASP A 228 0.40 4.04 3.24
C ASP A 228 1.85 4.56 3.22
N ASP A 229 2.70 4.09 4.13
CA ASP A 229 4.13 4.44 4.18
C ASP A 229 4.89 3.94 2.93
N LEU A 230 4.60 2.71 2.49
CA LEU A 230 5.19 2.12 1.28
C LEU A 230 4.74 2.85 0.01
N ARG A 231 3.47 3.24 -0.02
CA ARG A 231 2.89 4.01 -1.12
C ARG A 231 3.55 5.38 -1.21
N GLN A 232 3.70 6.07 -0.07
CA GLN A 232 4.32 7.38 -0.03
C GLN A 232 5.78 7.35 -0.51
N ALA A 233 6.59 6.36 -0.12
CA ALA A 233 7.97 6.30 -0.60
C ALA A 233 8.09 5.87 -2.06
N PHE A 234 7.20 4.99 -2.53
CA PHE A 234 7.10 4.66 -3.94
C PHE A 234 6.76 5.90 -4.79
N GLU A 235 5.80 6.70 -4.34
CA GLU A 235 5.47 7.97 -4.99
C GLU A 235 6.63 8.98 -4.91
N ALA A 236 7.28 9.11 -3.75
CA ALA A 236 8.39 10.04 -3.56
C ALA A 236 9.60 9.70 -4.43
N SER A 237 9.91 8.41 -4.60
CA SER A 237 10.96 7.97 -5.53
C SER A 237 10.58 8.23 -6.98
N SER A 238 9.33 7.97 -7.37
CA SER A 238 8.84 8.24 -8.74
C SER A 238 8.87 9.73 -9.10
N ARG A 239 8.51 10.63 -8.17
CA ARG A 239 8.52 12.08 -8.42
C ARG A 239 9.92 12.70 -8.54
N GLN A 240 10.97 12.03 -8.06
CA GLN A 240 12.32 12.59 -8.07
C GLN A 240 13.05 12.47 -9.42
N GLU A 241 12.55 11.66 -10.36
CA GLU A 241 13.08 11.56 -11.74
C GLU A 241 12.21 12.28 -12.79
N GLU A 242 11.00 12.73 -12.45
CA GLU A 242 10.22 13.63 -13.31
C GLU A 242 10.81 15.05 -13.25
N VAL A 243 12.03 15.22 -13.75
CA VAL A 243 12.48 16.52 -14.25
C VAL A 243 11.54 16.84 -15.41
N SER A 244 10.68 17.82 -15.21
CA SER A 244 9.67 18.16 -16.20
C SER A 244 10.36 18.50 -17.53
N LEU A 245 9.72 18.14 -18.65
CA LEU A 245 10.24 18.46 -19.99
C LEU A 245 10.47 19.98 -20.15
N ASP A 246 9.68 20.79 -19.44
CA ASP A 246 9.84 22.24 -19.34
C ASP A 246 11.17 22.65 -18.67
N GLU A 247 11.60 21.94 -17.64
CA GLU A 247 12.88 22.19 -16.93
C GLU A 247 14.10 21.76 -17.77
N LEU A 248 13.96 20.72 -18.61
CA LEU A 248 14.97 20.34 -19.61
C LEU A 248 15.06 21.33 -20.78
N LEU A 249 13.93 21.90 -21.20
CA LEU A 249 13.89 22.95 -22.23
C LEU A 249 14.44 24.28 -21.72
N GLU A 250 14.20 24.62 -20.44
CA GLU A 250 14.75 25.81 -19.81
C GLU A 250 16.30 25.78 -19.74
N PHE A 251 16.89 24.59 -19.58
CA PHE A 251 18.34 24.39 -19.64
C PHE A 251 18.93 24.53 -21.05
N GLN A 252 18.17 24.22 -22.10
CA GLN A 252 18.59 24.41 -23.49
C GLN A 252 18.45 25.87 -23.97
N GLY A 253 17.53 26.65 -23.40
CA GLY A 253 17.33 28.06 -23.72
C GLY A 253 18.40 29.02 -23.17
N ARG A 254 19.27 28.57 -22.25
CA ARG A 254 20.30 29.41 -21.59
C ARG A 254 21.69 29.32 -22.25
N ARG A 255 21.80 28.76 -23.45
CA ARG A 255 23.01 28.74 -24.30
C ARG A 255 22.74 29.37 -25.67
N THR A 256 22.43 30.66 -25.70
CA THR A 256 22.67 31.57 -26.84
C THR A 256 22.95 32.95 -26.31
#